data_AF-A0AA93HH91-F1
#
_entry.id   AF-A0AA93HH91-F1
#
_cell.length_a   1.000
_cell.length_b   1.000
_cell.length_c   1.000
_cell.angle_alpha   90.00
_cell.angle_beta   90.00
_cell.angle_gamma   90.00
#
_symmetry.space_group_name_H-M   'P 1'
#
loop_
_entity.id
_entity.type
_entity.pdbx_description
1 polymer ?
#
loop_
_entity_poly.entity_id
_entity_poly.type
_entity_poly.pdbx_seq_one_letter_code
_entity_poly.pdbx_strand_id
1 'polypeptide(L)'
;MTDQTSAPAANSKLRKFKLDHEIVVAGEVLHAAGAEIAVRKPTAGELRGLTLMGLSQLDTSQLARLAPRVTMPVLTKQAVDAMDPADFMQFGGEVMDFLLPTAAKEAVSPTE
;
A
#
# COMPACT_ATOMS: atom_id res chain seq x y z
N MET A 1 38.09 -4.02 -7.84
CA MET A 1 37.08 -3.73 -8.89
C MET A 1 35.85 -4.57 -8.56
N THR A 2 34.99 -4.04 -7.69
CA THR A 2 33.65 -4.57 -7.41
C THR A 2 32.78 -3.33 -7.27
N ASP A 3 32.19 -2.95 -8.39
CA ASP A 3 31.20 -1.90 -8.49
C ASP A 3 29.90 -2.44 -7.88
N GLN A 4 29.58 -2.03 -6.65
CA GLN A 4 28.22 -2.19 -6.13
C GLN A 4 27.41 -1.01 -6.65
N THR A 5 26.89 -1.16 -7.86
CA THR A 5 25.76 -0.36 -8.32
C THR A 5 24.51 -0.83 -7.56
N SER A 6 24.10 -0.11 -6.52
CA SER A 6 22.71 -0.12 -6.04
C SER A 6 21.96 1.05 -6.69
N ALA A 7 21.32 0.76 -7.82
CA ALA A 7 20.38 1.68 -8.47
C ALA A 7 19.13 1.89 -7.58
N PRO A 8 18.46 3.06 -7.64
CA PRO A 8 17.34 3.38 -6.77
C PRO A 8 16.12 2.54 -7.17
N ALA A 9 15.67 1.63 -6.32
CA ALA A 9 14.44 0.86 -6.56
C ALA A 9 13.17 1.68 -6.25
N ALA A 10 13.04 2.89 -6.82
CA ALA A 10 11.99 3.84 -6.46
C ALA A 10 11.02 4.13 -7.61
N ASN A 11 10.66 3.16 -8.47
CA ASN A 11 9.60 3.39 -9.47
C ASN A 11 8.91 2.15 -10.07
N SER A 12 8.78 1.04 -9.33
CA SER A 12 7.92 -0.06 -9.79
C SER A 12 6.45 0.31 -9.68
N LYS A 13 5.66 0.17 -10.76
CA LYS A 13 4.19 0.36 -10.76
C LYS A 13 3.43 -0.71 -9.95
N LEU A 14 4.12 -1.76 -9.50
CA LEU A 14 3.58 -2.85 -8.69
C LEU A 14 4.54 -3.12 -7.54
N ARG A 15 4.02 -3.15 -6.33
CA ARG A 15 4.75 -3.46 -5.10
C ARG A 15 4.06 -4.57 -4.36
N LYS A 16 4.77 -5.19 -3.43
CA LYS A 16 4.29 -6.34 -2.68
C LYS A 16 4.69 -6.15 -1.24
N PHE A 17 3.76 -6.44 -0.35
CA PHE A 17 4.03 -6.53 1.08
C PHE A 17 3.48 -7.85 1.62
N LYS A 18 4.06 -8.32 2.72
CA LYS A 18 3.60 -9.51 3.41
C LYS A 18 2.82 -9.08 4.63
N LEU A 19 1.71 -9.75 4.90
CA LEU A 19 0.97 -9.56 6.14
C LEU A 19 1.75 -10.16 7.30
N ASP A 20 1.91 -9.41 8.37
CA ASP A 20 2.44 -9.91 9.64
C ASP A 20 1.37 -10.71 10.39
N HIS A 21 0.10 -10.32 10.26
CA HIS A 21 -1.02 -10.99 10.93
C HIS A 21 -2.02 -11.58 9.94
N GLU A 22 -2.78 -12.57 10.40
CA GLU A 22 -3.92 -13.07 9.64
C GLU A 22 -5.07 -12.07 9.66
N ILE A 23 -5.82 -12.01 8.56
CA ILE A 23 -7.04 -11.21 8.45
C ILE A 23 -8.22 -12.15 8.61
N VAL A 24 -8.95 -11.98 9.71
CA VAL A 24 -10.13 -12.79 10.06
C VAL A 24 -11.40 -11.96 9.89
N VAL A 25 -12.32 -12.44 9.06
CA VAL A 25 -13.63 -11.80 8.84
C VAL A 25 -14.72 -12.82 9.17
N ALA A 26 -15.66 -12.43 10.04
CA ALA A 26 -16.76 -13.29 10.48
C ALA A 26 -16.32 -14.67 11.04
N GLY A 27 -15.12 -14.74 11.64
CA GLY A 27 -14.55 -15.97 12.20
C GLY A 27 -13.81 -16.86 11.21
N GLU A 28 -13.72 -16.47 9.95
CA GLU A 28 -12.95 -17.19 8.92
C GLU A 28 -11.68 -16.43 8.54
N VAL A 29 -10.57 -17.17 8.40
CA VAL A 29 -9.29 -16.63 7.93
C VAL A 29 -9.39 -16.35 6.44
N LEU A 30 -9.47 -15.07 6.07
CA LEU A 30 -9.54 -14.64 4.68
C LEU A 30 -8.14 -14.55 4.06
N HIS A 31 -7.17 -14.08 4.83
CA HIS A 31 -5.76 -14.06 4.46
C HIS A 31 -4.91 -14.55 5.63
N ALA A 32 -4.04 -15.53 5.38
CA ALA A 32 -3.12 -16.03 6.40
C ALA A 32 -1.98 -15.04 6.67
N ALA A 33 -1.40 -15.11 7.88
CA ALA A 33 -0.13 -14.46 8.16
C ALA A 33 0.95 -14.91 7.15
N GLY A 34 1.78 -13.97 6.69
CA GLY A 34 2.78 -14.16 5.65
C GLY A 34 2.23 -14.13 4.22
N ALA A 35 0.92 -13.97 4.02
CA ALA A 35 0.35 -13.83 2.69
C ALA A 35 0.88 -12.57 2.00
N GLU A 36 1.26 -12.72 0.73
CA GLU A 36 1.76 -11.62 -0.09
C GLU A 36 0.60 -10.89 -0.77
N ILE A 37 0.49 -9.59 -0.48
CA ILE A 37 -0.46 -8.70 -1.13
C ILE A 37 0.30 -7.81 -2.10
N ALA A 38 -0.06 -7.87 -3.37
CA ALA A 38 0.44 -6.96 -4.38
C ALA A 38 -0.42 -5.69 -4.43
N VAL A 39 0.21 -4.52 -4.45
CA VAL A 39 -0.43 -3.20 -4.58
C VAL A 39 0.12 -2.53 -5.82
N ARG A 40 -0.76 -2.11 -6.73
CA ARG A 40 -0.36 -1.35 -7.91
C ARG A 40 -0.57 0.15 -7.72
N LYS A 41 0.19 0.94 -8.47
CA LYS A 41 -0.01 2.39 -8.55
C LYS A 41 -1.44 2.71 -9.02
N PRO A 42 -2.24 3.47 -8.26
CA PRO A 42 -3.55 3.91 -8.69
C PRO A 42 -3.44 4.86 -9.89
N THR A 43 -4.38 4.74 -10.82
CA THR A 43 -4.64 5.75 -11.85
C THR A 43 -5.60 6.81 -11.30
N ALA A 44 -5.63 8.00 -11.92
CA ALA A 44 -6.52 9.08 -11.46
C ALA A 44 -8.01 8.68 -11.42
N GLY A 45 -8.47 7.84 -12.37
CA GLY A 45 -9.85 7.36 -12.41
C GLY A 45 -10.23 6.47 -11.23
N GLU A 46 -9.26 5.77 -10.63
CA GLU A 46 -9.46 4.91 -9.47
C GLU A 46 -9.51 5.68 -8.16
N LEU A 47 -9.16 6.96 -8.17
CA LEU A 47 -9.31 7.87 -7.04
C LEU A 47 -10.70 8.53 -7.02
N ARG A 48 -11.57 8.23 -7.99
CA ARG A 48 -12.93 8.80 -8.04
C ARG A 48 -13.68 8.55 -6.74
N GLY A 49 -14.23 9.63 -6.20
CA GLY A 49 -14.99 9.64 -4.95
C GLY A 49 -14.13 9.49 -3.70
N LEU A 50 -12.80 9.55 -3.81
CA LEU A 50 -11.87 9.62 -2.68
C LEU A 50 -11.30 11.04 -2.57
N THR A 51 -10.86 11.41 -1.38
CA THR A 51 -10.11 12.66 -1.18
C THR A 51 -8.62 12.38 -1.09
N LEU A 52 -7.80 13.18 -1.77
CA LEU A 52 -6.34 13.07 -1.65
C LEU A 52 -5.86 13.39 -0.23
N MET A 53 -6.54 14.31 0.46
CA MET A 53 -6.24 14.62 1.86
C MET A 53 -6.49 13.42 2.78
N GLY A 54 -7.61 12.71 2.62
CA GLY A 54 -7.90 11.52 3.41
C GLY A 54 -6.89 10.39 3.13
N LEU A 55 -6.50 10.18 1.87
CA LEU A 55 -5.41 9.25 1.56
C LEU A 55 -4.09 9.71 2.19
N SER A 56 -3.81 11.03 2.17
CA SER A 56 -2.63 11.65 2.79
C SER A 56 -2.57 11.50 4.31
N GLN A 57 -3.71 11.24 4.95
CA GLN A 57 -3.83 11.08 6.40
C GLN A 57 -4.05 9.61 6.77
N LEU A 58 -3.88 8.69 5.81
CA LEU A 58 -4.14 7.26 5.97
C LEU A 58 -5.54 6.97 6.50
N ASP A 59 -6.54 7.74 6.05
CA ASP A 59 -7.94 7.55 6.45
C ASP A 59 -8.41 6.15 6.06
N THR A 60 -8.85 5.40 7.07
CA THR A 60 -9.29 4.00 6.94
C THR A 60 -10.44 3.84 5.96
N SER A 61 -11.40 4.77 5.94
CA SER A 61 -12.53 4.74 5.02
C SER A 61 -12.11 4.95 3.57
N GLN A 62 -11.12 5.82 3.32
CA GLN A 62 -10.63 6.09 1.98
C GLN A 62 -9.77 4.93 1.47
N LEU A 63 -8.86 4.42 2.32
CA LEU A 63 -7.98 3.31 1.98
C LEU A 63 -8.78 2.01 1.77
N ALA A 64 -9.78 1.72 2.60
CA ALA A 64 -10.64 0.55 2.42
C ALA A 64 -11.47 0.60 1.13
N ARG A 65 -11.83 1.79 0.65
CA ARG A 65 -12.52 1.98 -0.65
C ARG A 65 -11.57 1.89 -1.85
N LEU A 66 -10.30 2.24 -1.65
CA LEU A 66 -9.27 2.14 -2.68
C LEU A 66 -8.73 0.73 -2.82
N ALA A 67 -8.50 0.02 -1.71
CA ALA A 67 -7.90 -1.30 -1.64
C ALA A 67 -8.42 -2.28 -2.71
N PRO A 68 -9.74 -2.51 -2.86
CA PRO A 68 -10.23 -3.49 -3.84
C PRO A 68 -9.96 -3.10 -5.30
N ARG A 69 -9.57 -1.85 -5.57
CA ARG A 69 -9.22 -1.37 -6.91
C ARG A 69 -7.76 -1.67 -7.25
N VAL A 70 -6.87 -1.69 -6.26
CA VAL A 70 -5.41 -1.68 -6.48
C VAL A 70 -4.68 -2.87 -5.91
N THR A 71 -5.34 -3.77 -5.19
CA THR A 71 -4.69 -4.93 -4.57
C THR A 71 -5.00 -6.26 -5.24
N MET A 72 -4.04 -7.18 -5.17
CA MET A 72 -4.19 -8.57 -5.58
C MET A 72 -3.42 -9.49 -4.62
N PRO A 73 -4.07 -10.46 -3.94
CA PRO A 73 -5.52 -10.70 -3.90
C PRO A 73 -6.34 -9.47 -3.49
N VAL A 74 -7.60 -9.40 -3.95
CA VAL A 74 -8.47 -8.25 -3.69
C VAL A 74 -8.73 -8.14 -2.19
N LEU A 75 -8.27 -7.03 -1.60
CA LEU A 75 -8.61 -6.69 -0.22
C LEU A 75 -9.97 -6.01 -0.20
N THR A 76 -10.97 -6.68 0.36
CA THR A 76 -12.32 -6.12 0.53
C THR A 76 -12.33 -5.08 1.65
N LYS A 77 -13.40 -4.27 1.72
CA LYS A 77 -13.57 -3.31 2.82
C LYS A 77 -13.48 -4.02 4.18
N GLN A 78 -14.17 -5.15 4.33
CA GLN A 78 -14.17 -5.92 5.58
C GLN A 78 -12.77 -6.46 5.93
N ALA A 79 -12.00 -6.87 4.93
CA ALA A 79 -10.62 -7.32 5.13
C ALA A 79 -9.74 -6.17 5.66
N VAL A 80 -9.87 -4.97 5.09
CA VAL A 80 -9.12 -3.78 5.55
C VAL A 80 -9.58 -3.33 6.94
N ASP A 81 -10.90 -3.37 7.22
CA ASP A 81 -11.43 -3.00 8.54
C ASP A 81 -10.98 -3.99 9.65
N ALA A 82 -10.70 -5.25 9.29
CA ALA A 82 -10.24 -6.30 10.21
C ALA A 82 -8.72 -6.52 10.20
N MET A 83 -7.98 -5.71 9.44
CA MET A 83 -6.52 -5.80 9.30
C MET A 83 -5.83 -5.27 10.55
N ASP A 84 -4.68 -5.85 10.91
CA ASP A 84 -3.85 -5.33 11.99
C ASP A 84 -3.33 -3.91 11.66
N PRO A 85 -3.22 -3.00 12.64
CA PRO A 85 -2.72 -1.65 12.40
C PRO A 85 -1.34 -1.58 11.74
N ALA A 86 -0.42 -2.50 12.04
CA ALA A 86 0.91 -2.51 11.41
C ALA A 86 0.83 -2.83 9.91
N ASP A 87 0.04 -3.85 9.56
CA ASP A 87 -0.23 -4.23 8.17
C ASP A 87 -0.97 -3.11 7.42
N PHE A 88 -1.91 -2.44 8.09
CA PHE A 88 -2.62 -1.28 7.53
C PHE A 88 -1.67 -0.11 7.26
N MET A 89 -0.75 0.18 8.19
CA MET A 89 0.28 1.20 8.00
C MET A 89 1.20 0.86 6.82
N GLN A 90 1.56 -0.40 6.65
CA GLN A 90 2.35 -0.85 5.51
C GLN A 90 1.60 -0.63 4.18
N PHE A 91 0.34 -1.08 4.10
CA PHE A 91 -0.51 -0.84 2.93
C PHE A 91 -0.67 0.66 2.62
N GLY A 92 -0.98 1.46 3.64
CA GLY A 92 -1.13 2.90 3.53
C GLY A 92 0.15 3.59 3.05
N GLY A 93 1.31 3.18 3.57
CA GLY A 93 2.63 3.67 3.16
C GLY A 93 2.90 3.42 1.67
N GLU A 94 2.56 2.24 1.15
CA GLU A 94 2.71 1.95 -0.28
C GLU A 94 1.82 2.83 -1.16
N VAL A 95 0.55 3.02 -0.76
CA VAL A 95 -0.36 3.94 -1.45
C VAL A 95 0.18 5.36 -1.43
N MET A 96 0.64 5.83 -0.28
CA MET A 96 1.18 7.18 -0.11
C MET A 96 2.39 7.42 -0.99
N ASP A 97 3.35 6.50 -0.96
CA ASP A 97 4.52 6.64 -1.79
C ASP A 97 4.14 6.63 -3.28
N PHE A 98 3.14 5.87 -3.73
CA PHE A 98 2.66 5.98 -5.12
C PHE A 98 2.12 7.36 -5.52
N LEU A 99 1.55 8.09 -4.55
CA LEU A 99 0.95 9.41 -4.76
C LEU A 99 1.98 10.55 -4.71
N LEU A 100 3.14 10.33 -4.08
CA LEU A 100 4.19 11.35 -4.01
C LEU A 100 4.81 11.62 -5.40
N PRO A 101 4.95 12.89 -5.81
CA PRO A 101 5.75 13.27 -6.97
C PRO A 101 7.20 12.85 -6.81
N THR A 102 7.89 12.56 -7.91
CA THR A 102 9.31 12.14 -7.89
C THR A 102 10.20 13.07 -7.06
N ALA A 103 10.06 14.39 -7.24
CA ALA A 103 10.82 15.39 -6.48
C ALA A 103 10.58 15.32 -4.96
N ALA A 104 9.37 14.97 -4.52
CA ALA A 104 9.06 14.82 -3.10
C ALA A 104 9.70 13.56 -2.50
N LYS A 105 9.90 12.50 -3.30
CA LYS A 105 10.56 11.27 -2.85
C LYS A 105 12.07 11.43 -2.72
N GLU A 106 12.67 12.20 -3.62
CA GLU A 106 14.10 12.51 -3.61
C GLU A 106 14.49 13.32 -2.37
N ALA A 107 13.62 14.25 -1.92
CA ALA A 107 13.86 15.04 -0.71
C ALA A 107 13.80 14.24 0.61
N VAL A 108 13.16 13.07 0.60
CA VAL A 108 13.00 12.19 1.79
C VAL A 108 14.01 11.05 1.79
N SER A 109 14.69 10.83 0.66
CA SER A 109 15.83 9.92 0.58
C SER A 109 17.05 10.64 1.14
N PRO A 110 17.75 10.13 2.17
CA PRO A 110 19.02 10.73 2.59
C PRO A 110 19.95 10.75 1.37
N THR A 111 20.28 11.95 0.89
CA THR A 111 21.49 12.10 0.10
C THR A 111 22.63 11.84 1.07
N GLU A 112 23.52 10.90 0.71
CA GLU A 112 24.63 10.35 1.53
C GLU A 112 25.19 11.25 2.64
#